data_AF-A0A0L0L9S3-F1
#
_entry.id   AF-A0A0L0L9S3-F1
#
_cell.length_a   1.000
_cell.length_b   1.000
_cell.length_c   1.000
_cell.angle_alpha   90.00
_cell.angle_beta   90.00
_cell.angle_gamma   90.00
#
_symmetry.space_group_name_H-M   'P 1'
#
loop_
_entity.id
_entity.type
_entity.pdbx_description
1 polymer ?
#
loop_
_entity_poly.entity_id
_entity_poly.type
_entity_poly.pdbx_seq_one_letter_code
_entity_poly.pdbx_strand_id
1 'polypeptide(L)'
;MHTLSLFPSLFTFELLAPTILRLAVALFLINSGWNIYKNSSNKWLGLLYSIFGTMVLVGLFTQAVAVLSIITIKIDWWMKRKVSPVSKEQMIIYVFAGVILLSLLVTGPGIIAFDLPL
;
A
#
# COMPACT_ATOMS: atom_id res chain seq x y z
N MET A 1 -24.79 7.32 -17.56
CA MET A 1 -24.31 8.52 -18.27
C MET A 1 -23.26 8.06 -19.27
N HIS A 2 -23.40 8.36 -20.57
CA HIS A 2 -22.33 8.08 -21.52
C HIS A 2 -21.16 9.03 -21.23
N THR A 3 -20.04 8.48 -20.74
CA THR A 3 -18.80 9.22 -20.61
C THR A 3 -18.16 9.34 -21.99
N LEU A 4 -17.98 10.58 -22.46
CA LEU A 4 -17.22 10.87 -23.68
C LEU A 4 -15.72 10.65 -23.37
N SER A 5 -15.29 9.39 -23.38
CA SER A 5 -13.87 9.02 -23.29
C SER A 5 -13.28 8.94 -24.69
N LEU A 6 -12.04 9.44 -24.84
CA LEU A 6 -11.26 9.29 -26.07
C LEU A 6 -11.00 7.81 -26.40
N PHE A 7 -10.91 6.96 -25.37
CA PHE A 7 -10.66 5.53 -25.51
C PHE A 7 -11.59 4.72 -24.58
N PRO A 8 -12.88 4.54 -24.94
CA PRO A 8 -13.83 3.79 -24.12
C PRO A 8 -13.43 2.32 -23.92
N SER A 9 -12.65 1.76 -24.85
CA SER A 9 -12.12 0.40 -24.75
C SER A 9 -11.15 0.21 -23.58
N LEU A 10 -10.56 1.27 -23.01
CA LEU A 10 -9.67 1.14 -21.84
C LEU A 10 -10.43 0.78 -20.56
N PHE A 11 -11.73 1.08 -20.47
CA PHE A 11 -12.52 0.70 -19.30
C PHE A 11 -12.73 -0.81 -19.18
N THR A 12 -12.46 -1.60 -20.23
CA THR A 12 -12.44 -3.08 -20.11
C THR A 12 -11.31 -3.56 -19.18
N PHE A 13 -10.29 -2.72 -18.97
CA PHE A 13 -9.15 -2.96 -18.09
C PHE A 13 -9.31 -2.31 -16.71
N GLU A 14 -10.53 -1.98 -16.28
CA GLU A 14 -10.78 -1.32 -14.99
C GLU A 14 -10.12 -2.05 -13.82
N LEU A 15 -10.16 -3.39 -13.82
CA LEU A 15 -9.53 -4.21 -12.79
C LEU A 15 -7.99 -4.21 -12.83
N LEU A 16 -7.34 -3.77 -13.93
CA LEU A 16 -5.88 -3.59 -13.96
C LEU A 16 -5.44 -2.42 -13.07
N ALA A 17 -6.26 -1.37 -12.93
CA ALA A 17 -5.93 -0.20 -12.12
C ALA A 17 -5.61 -0.55 -10.64
N PRO A 18 -6.50 -1.23 -9.87
CA PRO A 18 -6.17 -1.65 -8.51
C PRO A 18 -4.98 -2.60 -8.48
N THR A 19 -4.78 -3.44 -9.50
CA THR A 19 -3.65 -4.38 -9.55
C THR A 19 -2.30 -3.64 -9.65
N ILE A 20 -2.21 -2.58 -10.47
CA ILE A 20 -1.01 -1.75 -10.59
C ILE A 20 -0.73 -0.98 -9.29
N LEU A 21 -1.78 -0.39 -8.71
CA LEU A 21 -1.69 0.32 -7.43
C LEU A 21 -1.20 -0.59 -6.30
N ARG A 22 -1.67 -1.84 -6.29
CA ARG A 22 -1.26 -2.88 -5.34
C ARG A 22 0.22 -3.20 -5.45
N LEU A 23 0.73 -3.42 -6.66
CA LEU A 23 2.14 -3.66 -6.90
C LEU A 23 3.01 -2.50 -6.42
N ALA A 24 2.60 -1.26 -6.74
CA ALA A 24 3.35 -0.06 -6.35
C ALA A 24 3.49 0.05 -4.82
N VAL A 25 2.38 -0.07 -4.08
CA VAL A 25 2.42 0.08 -2.62
C VAL A 25 3.03 -1.15 -1.93
N ALA A 26 2.86 -2.35 -2.48
CA ALA A 26 3.49 -3.55 -1.95
C ALA A 26 5.02 -3.46 -1.99
N LEU A 27 5.59 -3.03 -3.11
CA LEU A 27 7.03 -2.83 -3.24
C LEU A 27 7.56 -1.78 -2.27
N PHE A 28 6.83 -0.68 -2.10
CA PHE A 28 7.14 0.33 -1.09
C PHE A 28 7.16 -0.25 0.33
N LEU A 29 6.14 -1.03 0.70
CA LEU A 29 6.01 -1.62 2.03
C LEU A 29 7.12 -2.63 2.29
N ILE A 30 7.40 -3.54 1.35
CA ILE A 30 8.45 -4.56 1.48
C ILE A 30 9.83 -3.90 1.60
N ASN A 31 10.15 -2.94 0.72
CA ASN A 31 11.43 -2.23 0.76
C ASN A 31 11.60 -1.44 2.07
N SER A 32 10.55 -0.75 2.53
CA SER A 32 10.56 -0.05 3.82
C SER A 32 10.74 -1.02 4.99
N GLY A 33 10.04 -2.16 4.95
CA GLY A 33 10.13 -3.20 5.96
C GLY A 33 11.54 -3.78 6.08
N TRP A 34 12.17 -4.09 4.94
CA TRP A 34 13.55 -4.56 4.90
C TRP A 34 14.54 -3.52 5.48
N ASN A 35 14.40 -2.26 5.08
CA ASN A 35 15.25 -1.17 5.56
C ASN A 35 15.10 -0.94 7.07
N ILE A 36 13.88 -1.00 7.59
CA ILE A 36 13.59 -0.87 9.04
C ILE A 36 14.15 -2.08 9.78
N TYR A 37 13.93 -3.30 9.28
CA TYR A 37 14.41 -4.51 9.92
C TYR A 37 15.94 -4.54 10.05
N LYS A 38 16.66 -4.08 9.01
CA LYS A 38 18.12 -4.06 8.98
C LYS A 38 18.73 -2.93 9.80
N ASN A 39 18.15 -1.73 9.74
CA ASN A 39 18.81 -0.50 10.22
C ASN A 39 18.15 0.14 11.44
N SER A 40 17.01 -0.35 11.92
CA SER A 40 16.28 0.22 13.06
C SER A 40 16.29 -0.68 14.28
N SER A 41 16.23 -0.07 15.46
CA SER A 41 15.98 -0.79 16.72
C SER A 41 14.61 -1.47 16.74
N ASN A 42 13.63 -0.95 15.99
CA ASN A 42 12.24 -1.43 15.99
C ASN A 42 12.01 -2.51 14.93
N LYS A 43 12.72 -3.64 15.05
CA LYS A 43 12.66 -4.75 14.08
C LYS A 43 11.25 -5.31 13.87
N TRP A 44 10.42 -5.30 14.91
CA TRP A 44 9.02 -5.75 14.84
C TRP A 44 8.22 -4.94 13.81
N LEU A 45 8.46 -3.63 13.71
CA LEU A 45 7.79 -2.76 12.76
C LEU A 45 8.23 -3.13 11.32
N GLY A 46 9.51 -3.42 11.12
CA GLY A 46 10.04 -3.91 9.85
C GLY A 46 9.41 -5.23 9.41
N LEU A 47 9.18 -6.16 10.35
CA LEU A 47 8.45 -7.41 10.09
C LEU A 47 7.00 -7.15 9.66
N LEU A 48 6.28 -6.26 10.35
CA LEU A 48 4.90 -5.91 9.98
C LEU A 48 4.83 -5.33 8.56
N TYR A 49 5.72 -4.41 8.21
CA TYR A 49 5.80 -3.86 6.85
C TYR A 49 6.04 -4.94 5.79
N SER A 50 6.97 -5.88 6.04
CA SER A 50 7.28 -6.96 5.10
C SER A 50 6.12 -7.95 4.96
N ILE A 51 5.48 -8.32 6.07
CA ILE A 51 4.32 -9.24 6.07
C ILE A 51 3.15 -8.59 5.33
N PHE A 52 2.76 -7.37 5.72
CA PHE A 52 1.65 -6.68 5.07
C PHE A 52 1.95 -6.35 3.61
N GLY A 53 3.18 -5.93 3.28
CA GLY A 53 3.59 -5.71 1.90
C GLY A 53 3.48 -6.98 1.05
N THR A 54 3.82 -8.14 1.60
CA THR A 54 3.66 -9.44 0.92
C THR A 54 2.19 -9.83 0.76
N MET A 55 1.37 -9.63 1.80
CA MET A 55 -0.07 -9.89 1.73
C MET A 55 -0.75 -8.99 0.69
N VAL A 56 -0.40 -7.69 0.65
CA VAL A 56 -0.86 -6.77 -0.40
C VAL A 56 -0.39 -7.26 -1.76
N LEU A 57 0.88 -7.65 -1.93
CA LEU A 57 1.42 -8.12 -3.20
C LEU A 57 0.60 -9.27 -3.80
N VAL A 58 0.35 -10.29 -2.98
CA VAL A 58 -0.41 -11.50 -3.34
C VAL A 58 -1.91 -11.20 -3.47
N GLY A 59 -2.38 -10.11 -2.88
CA GLY A 59 -3.79 -9.74 -2.88
C GLY A 59 -4.60 -10.57 -1.88
N LEU A 60 -4.03 -10.85 -0.71
CA LEU A 60 -4.66 -11.60 0.38
C LEU A 60 -5.25 -10.64 1.41
N PHE A 61 -6.56 -10.77 1.71
CA PHE A 61 -7.28 -9.93 2.67
C PHE A 61 -7.10 -8.43 2.39
N THR A 62 -7.21 -8.02 1.13
CA THR A 62 -6.69 -6.73 0.66
C THR A 62 -7.25 -5.53 1.41
N GLN A 63 -8.55 -5.51 1.69
CA GLN A 63 -9.18 -4.42 2.45
C GLN A 63 -8.66 -4.36 3.90
N ALA A 64 -8.62 -5.50 4.59
CA ALA A 64 -8.13 -5.56 5.97
C ALA A 64 -6.65 -5.17 6.06
N VAL A 65 -5.82 -5.71 5.16
CA VAL A 65 -4.38 -5.41 5.10
C VAL A 65 -4.13 -3.97 4.69
N ALA A 66 -4.98 -3.36 3.86
CA ALA A 66 -4.87 -1.94 3.53
C ALA A 66 -5.04 -1.07 4.78
N VAL A 67 -6.06 -1.35 5.61
CA VAL A 67 -6.26 -0.64 6.89
C VAL A 67 -5.07 -0.85 7.83
N LEU A 68 -4.62 -2.10 8.00
CA LEU A 68 -3.47 -2.40 8.86
C LEU A 68 -2.20 -1.69 8.37
N SER A 69 -1.97 -1.64 7.06
CA SER A 69 -0.83 -0.95 6.46
C SER A 69 -0.88 0.56 6.70
N ILE A 70 -2.05 1.19 6.60
CA ILE A 70 -2.23 2.63 6.94
C ILE A 70 -1.86 2.88 8.41
N ILE A 71 -2.32 2.02 9.32
CA ILE A 71 -2.01 2.13 10.75
C ILE A 71 -0.50 1.99 10.98
N THR A 72 0.15 1.00 10.35
CA THR A 72 1.59 0.77 10.46
C THR A 72 2.41 1.96 9.92
N ILE A 73 2.01 2.56 8.79
CA ILE A 73 2.65 3.77 8.26
C ILE A 73 2.52 4.94 9.23
N LYS A 74 1.32 5.13 9.81
CA LYS A 74 1.08 6.20 10.79
C LYS A 74 1.93 6.02 12.06
N ILE A 75 2.08 4.78 12.54
CA ILE A 75 2.94 4.46 13.68
C ILE A 75 4.41 4.74 13.34
N ASP A 76 4.91 4.30 12.18
CA ASP A 76 6.30 4.57 11.74
C ASP A 76 6.59 6.07 11.69
N TRP A 77 5.68 6.84 11.09
CA TRP A 77 5.79 8.29 11.02
C TRP A 77 5.81 8.93 12.42
N TRP A 78 4.93 8.48 13.33
CA TRP A 78 4.87 8.94 14.71
C TRP A 78 6.13 8.62 15.52
N MET A 79 6.81 7.51 15.21
CA MET A 79 8.06 7.12 15.86
C MET A 79 9.25 7.91 15.29
N LYS A 80 9.34 8.03 13.95
CA LYS A 80 10.45 8.74 13.29
C LYS A 80 10.51 10.22 13.67
N ARG A 81 9.36 10.90 13.73
CA ARG A 81 9.29 12.32 14.13
C ARG A 81 9.84 12.60 15.55
N LYS A 82 9.98 11.59 16.41
CA LYS A 82 10.56 11.74 17.76
C LYS A 82 12.09 11.67 17.75
N VAL A 83 12.68 11.06 16.73
CA VAL A 83 14.14 10.83 16.64
C VAL A 83 14.78 11.86 15.73
N SER A 84 14.15 12.17 14.60
CA SER A 84 14.66 13.12 13.61
C SER A 84 13.53 13.79 12.83
N PRO A 85 13.76 14.99 12.28
CA PRO A 85 12.80 15.61 11.37
C PRO A 85 12.62 14.73 10.12
N VAL A 86 11.37 14.42 9.81
CA VAL A 86 11.00 13.70 8.58
C VAL A 86 11.13 14.66 7.40
N SER A 87 11.85 14.25 6.36
CA SER A 87 12.03 15.07 5.16
C SER A 87 10.69 15.27 4.42
N LYS A 88 10.59 16.32 3.60
CA LYS A 88 9.38 16.60 2.82
C LYS A 88 9.09 15.47 1.82
N GLU A 89 10.13 14.94 1.20
CA GLU A 89 10.05 13.83 0.24
C GLU A 89 9.50 12.58 0.92
N GLN A 90 9.99 12.26 2.12
CA GLN A 90 9.50 11.13 2.89
C GLN A 90 8.04 11.29 3.32
N MET A 91 7.64 12.52 3.70
CA MET A 91 6.25 12.83 3.99
C MET A 91 5.36 12.59 2.77
N ILE A 92 5.78 13.07 1.59
CA ILE A 92 5.04 12.88 0.33
C ILE A 92 4.90 11.38 0.01
N ILE A 93 5.95 10.58 0.21
CA ILE A 93 5.90 9.14 0.00
C ILE A 93 4.87 8.47 0.91
N TYR A 94 4.82 8.84 2.21
CA TYR A 94 3.79 8.30 3.11
C TYR A 94 2.38 8.71 2.72
N VAL A 95 2.20 9.94 2.26
CA VAL A 95 0.91 10.43 1.77
C VAL A 95 0.48 9.64 0.53
N PHE A 96 1.36 9.47 -0.45
CA PHE A 96 1.05 8.67 -1.65
C PHE A 96 0.74 7.21 -1.31
N ALA A 97 1.54 6.57 -0.45
CA ALA A 97 1.24 5.22 0.02
C ALA A 97 -0.13 5.15 0.70
N GLY A 98 -0.47 6.12 1.54
CA GLY A 98 -1.78 6.20 2.19
C GLY A 98 -2.94 6.37 1.21
N VAL A 99 -2.79 7.26 0.22
CA VAL A 99 -3.81 7.47 -0.84
C VAL A 99 -4.01 6.20 -1.66
N ILE A 100 -2.92 5.50 -2.00
CA ILE A 100 -3.01 4.23 -2.73
C ILE A 100 -3.73 3.17 -1.90
N LEU A 101 -3.41 3.04 -0.60
CA LEU A 101 -4.09 2.09 0.29
C LEU A 101 -5.57 2.41 0.47
N LEU A 102 -5.93 3.70 0.56
CA LEU A 102 -7.33 4.15 0.58
C LEU A 102 -8.05 3.83 -0.73
N SER A 103 -7.37 3.98 -1.87
CA SER A 103 -7.92 3.56 -3.15
C SER A 103 -8.20 2.06 -3.14
N LEU A 104 -7.23 1.23 -2.74
CA LEU A 104 -7.36 -0.24 -2.67
C LEU A 104 -8.46 -0.68 -1.69
N LEU A 105 -8.70 0.08 -0.62
CA LEU A 105 -9.81 -0.18 0.29
C LEU A 105 -11.17 -0.12 -0.44
N VAL A 106 -11.33 0.84 -1.36
CA VAL A 106 -12.58 1.09 -2.09
C VAL A 106 -12.68 0.25 -3.35
N THR A 107 -11.61 0.20 -4.14
CA THR A 107 -11.56 -0.49 -5.45
C THR A 107 -11.36 -2.00 -5.30
N GLY A 108 -10.94 -2.46 -4.12
CA GLY A 108 -10.73 -3.86 -3.82
C GLY A 108 -9.44 -4.44 -4.43
N PRO A 109 -9.38 -5.78 -4.54
CA PRO A 109 -8.12 -6.50 -4.68
C PRO A 109 -7.50 -6.54 -6.10
N GLY A 110 -8.28 -6.30 -7.17
CA GLY A 110 -7.84 -6.41 -8.57
C GLY A 110 -7.91 -7.83 -9.17
N ILE A 111 -7.40 -8.02 -10.41
CA ILE A 111 -7.62 -9.25 -11.22
C ILE A 111 -6.95 -10.49 -10.61
N ILE A 112 -5.74 -10.34 -10.05
CA ILE A 112 -4.86 -11.46 -9.68
C ILE A 112 -4.79 -11.56 -8.15
N ALA A 113 -5.94 -11.61 -7.49
CA ALA A 113 -5.99 -11.66 -6.04
C ALA A 113 -6.42 -13.02 -5.54
N PHE A 114 -5.77 -13.45 -4.46
CA PHE A 114 -6.15 -14.65 -3.70
C PHE A 114 -7.18 -14.34 -2.61
N ASP A 115 -7.89 -13.22 -2.69
CA ASP A 115 -8.93 -12.87 -1.72
C ASP A 115 -10.04 -13.93 -1.74
N LEU A 116 -10.51 -14.34 -0.55
CA LEU A 116 -11.59 -15.31 -0.44
C LEU A 116 -12.90 -14.66 -0.93
N PRO A 117 -13.69 -15.32 -1.79
CA PRO A 117 -15.04 -14.86 -2.10
C PRO A 117 -15.89 -15.05 -0.84
N LEU A 118 -16.03 -13.98 -0.05
CA LEU A 118 -17.01 -13.91 1.05
C LEU A 118 -18.34 -13.38 0.51
#